data_AF-A0AAJ4T1I8-F1
#
_entry.id   AF-A0AAJ4T1I8-F1
#
_cell.length_a   1.000
_cell.length_b   1.000
_cell.length_c   1.000
_cell.angle_alpha   90.00
_cell.angle_beta   90.00
_cell.angle_gamma   90.00
#
_symmetry.space_group_name_H-M   'P 1'
#
loop_
_entity.id
_entity.type
_entity.pdbx_description
1 polymer ?
#
loop_
_entity_poly.entity_id
_entity_poly.type
_entity_poly.pdbx_seq_one_letter_code
_entity_poly.pdbx_strand_id
1 'polypeptide(L)'
;MKREPDAVAPFELCRTELAAPLHVTRVAEDWCRDLNALESRVIARDRDALCRVEAALSQSGDWYGLVNTIQSATRNYANESLSIWGDACMQTARRQAELMEAFTSASSAWRALCFAPLQKLPGIDAPMGSFSAWLRACQDAIVHGVESAHDECVAHSPAGQATGTGG
;
A
#
# COMPACT_ATOMS: atom_id res chain seq x y z
N MET A 1 56.39 10.47 -12.87
CA MET A 1 55.03 10.04 -13.30
C MET A 1 54.12 10.07 -12.09
N LYS A 2 53.30 11.11 -11.95
CA LYS A 2 52.21 11.14 -10.96
C LYS A 2 51.00 10.51 -11.64
N ARG A 3 50.50 9.40 -11.12
CA ARG A 3 49.21 8.83 -11.54
C ARG A 3 48.13 9.85 -11.21
N GLU A 4 47.42 10.35 -12.23
CA GLU A 4 46.14 11.01 -12.03
C GLU A 4 45.16 10.01 -11.40
N PRO A 5 44.45 10.36 -10.32
CA PRO A 5 43.38 9.52 -9.81
C PRO A 5 42.16 9.67 -10.71
N ASP A 6 41.81 8.57 -11.36
CA ASP A 6 40.47 8.16 -11.77
C ASP A 6 39.50 9.23 -12.29
N ALA A 7 39.50 9.37 -13.61
CA ALA A 7 38.37 9.93 -14.39
C ALA A 7 37.09 9.06 -14.34
N VAL A 8 36.93 8.22 -13.31
CA VAL A 8 35.69 7.49 -12.97
C VAL A 8 34.72 8.40 -12.18
N ALA A 9 35.16 9.60 -11.77
CA ALA A 9 34.61 10.32 -10.63
C ALA A 9 33.21 11.00 -10.74
N PRO A 10 32.72 11.54 -11.88
CA PRO A 10 31.45 12.28 -11.88
C PRO A 10 30.24 11.48 -12.40
N PHE A 11 30.42 10.69 -13.45
CA PHE A 11 29.31 9.99 -14.12
C PHE A 11 28.81 8.80 -13.30
N GLU A 12 29.72 8.00 -12.74
CA GLU A 12 29.36 6.89 -11.84
C GLU A 12 28.74 7.39 -10.54
N LEU A 13 29.18 8.56 -10.06
CA LEU A 13 28.53 9.25 -8.95
C LEU A 13 27.09 9.61 -9.31
N CYS A 14 26.86 10.37 -10.39
CA CYS A 14 25.50 10.72 -10.85
C CYS A 14 24.61 9.51 -11.09
N ARG A 15 25.15 8.42 -11.65
CA ARG A 15 24.42 7.17 -11.88
C ARG A 15 24.00 6.51 -10.56
N THR A 16 24.91 6.48 -9.59
CA THR A 16 24.64 5.93 -8.25
C THR A 16 23.62 6.79 -7.51
N GLU A 17 23.69 8.11 -7.64
CA GLU A 17 22.75 9.05 -7.01
C GLU A 17 21.35 8.96 -7.60
N LEU A 18 21.22 8.76 -8.91
CA LEU A 18 19.92 8.59 -9.56
C LEU A 18 19.32 7.20 -9.31
N ALA A 19 20.10 6.21 -8.90
CA ALA A 19 19.63 4.85 -8.72
C ALA A 19 18.53 4.76 -7.65
N ALA A 20 18.65 5.49 -6.53
CA ALA A 20 17.68 5.42 -5.45
C ALA A 20 16.34 6.13 -5.77
N PRO A 21 16.31 7.36 -6.33
CA PRO A 21 15.07 7.97 -6.84
C PRO A 21 14.42 7.16 -7.98
N LEU A 22 15.23 6.58 -8.88
CA LEU A 22 14.72 5.68 -9.93
C LEU A 22 14.13 4.39 -9.35
N HIS A 23 14.67 3.89 -8.24
CA HIS A 23 14.10 2.74 -7.56
C HIS A 23 12.76 3.09 -6.89
N VAL A 24 12.66 4.23 -6.19
CA VAL A 24 11.41 4.70 -5.57
C VAL A 24 10.30 4.89 -6.61
N THR A 25 10.62 5.53 -7.75
CA THR A 25 9.65 5.74 -8.83
C THR A 25 9.16 4.43 -9.45
N ARG A 26 10.05 3.45 -9.66
CA ARG A 26 9.65 2.11 -10.11
C ARG A 26 8.71 1.40 -9.11
N VAL A 27 9.03 1.46 -7.82
CA VAL A 27 8.16 0.86 -6.77
C VAL A 27 6.78 1.54 -6.77
N ALA A 28 6.73 2.86 -6.95
CA ALA A 28 5.47 3.60 -7.05
C ALA A 28 4.67 3.23 -8.31
N GLU A 29 5.32 3.10 -9.48
CA GLU A 29 4.68 2.66 -10.72
C GLU A 29 4.12 1.24 -10.60
N ASP A 30 4.89 0.32 -10.00
CA ASP A 30 4.45 -1.04 -9.75
C ASP A 30 3.23 -1.06 -8.82
N TRP A 31 3.22 -0.24 -7.77
CA TRP A 31 2.08 -0.11 -6.88
C TRP A 31 0.84 0.45 -7.60
N CYS A 32 0.99 1.49 -8.42
CA CYS A 32 -0.10 2.00 -9.25
C CYS A 32 -0.67 0.92 -10.17
N ARG A 33 0.19 0.09 -10.78
CA ARG A 33 -0.24 -1.01 -11.65
C ARG A 33 -1.05 -2.05 -10.88
N ASP A 34 -0.60 -2.40 -9.69
CA ASP A 34 -1.28 -3.35 -8.80
C ASP A 34 -2.66 -2.82 -8.37
N LEU A 35 -2.75 -1.53 -8.00
CA LEU A 35 -4.02 -0.88 -7.66
C LEU A 35 -4.99 -0.85 -8.85
N ASN A 36 -4.51 -0.54 -10.05
CA ASN A 36 -5.34 -0.56 -11.27
C ASN A 36 -5.85 -1.97 -11.60
N ALA A 37 -5.07 -3.00 -11.30
CA ALA A 37 -5.50 -4.40 -11.47
C ALA A 37 -6.61 -4.77 -10.48
N LEU A 38 -6.51 -4.32 -9.22
CA LEU A 38 -7.57 -4.48 -8.22
C LEU A 38 -8.85 -3.74 -8.63
N GLU A 39 -8.74 -2.50 -9.09
CA GLU A 39 -9.88 -1.72 -9.59
C GLU A 39 -10.56 -2.42 -10.78
N SER A 40 -9.77 -2.95 -11.71
CA SER A 40 -10.29 -3.71 -12.86
C SER A 40 -11.09 -4.93 -12.42
N ARG A 41 -10.67 -5.62 -11.35
CA ARG A 41 -11.41 -6.74 -10.77
C ARG A 41 -12.71 -6.32 -10.10
N VAL A 42 -12.70 -5.19 -9.37
CA VAL A 42 -13.91 -4.60 -8.78
C VAL A 42 -14.95 -4.33 -9.87
N ILE A 43 -14.54 -3.65 -10.94
CA ILE A 43 -15.43 -3.34 -12.07
C ILE A 43 -15.97 -4.63 -12.73
N ALA A 44 -15.12 -5.63 -12.92
CA ALA A 44 -15.52 -6.91 -13.50
C ALA A 44 -16.55 -7.65 -12.63
N ARG A 45 -16.35 -7.70 -11.31
CA ARG A 45 -17.29 -8.26 -10.34
C ARG A 45 -18.64 -7.55 -10.40
N ASP A 46 -18.63 -6.22 -10.38
CA ASP A 46 -19.86 -5.41 -10.37
C ASP A 46 -20.66 -5.62 -11.65
N ARG A 47 -19.96 -5.66 -12.79
CA ARG A 47 -20.56 -5.98 -14.08
C ARG A 47 -21.16 -7.39 -14.11
N ASP A 48 -20.44 -8.41 -13.62
CA ASP A 48 -20.95 -9.79 -13.59
C ASP A 48 -22.22 -9.89 -12.73
N ALA A 49 -22.24 -9.26 -11.56
CA ALA A 49 -23.41 -9.24 -10.69
C ALA A 49 -24.61 -8.57 -11.36
N LEU A 50 -24.42 -7.42 -12.01
CA LEU A 50 -25.46 -6.73 -12.75
C LEU A 50 -26.01 -7.60 -13.90
N CYS A 51 -25.13 -8.20 -14.70
CA CYS A 51 -25.54 -9.08 -15.80
C CYS A 51 -26.33 -10.30 -15.30
N ARG A 52 -25.96 -10.89 -14.16
CA ARG A 52 -26.71 -12.02 -13.57
C ARG A 52 -28.10 -11.61 -13.09
N VAL A 53 -28.22 -10.44 -12.46
CA VAL A 53 -29.51 -9.92 -12.01
C VAL A 53 -30.40 -9.58 -13.20
N GLU A 54 -29.86 -8.92 -14.24
CA GLU A 54 -30.58 -8.62 -15.48
C GLU A 54 -31.04 -9.91 -16.20
N ALA A 55 -30.18 -10.92 -16.28
CA ALA A 55 -30.53 -12.23 -16.83
C ALA A 55 -31.65 -12.90 -16.01
N ALA A 56 -31.61 -12.81 -14.68
CA ALA A 56 -32.65 -13.38 -13.83
C ALA A 56 -34.00 -12.68 -14.02
N LEU A 57 -33.99 -11.34 -14.13
CA LEU A 57 -35.19 -10.54 -14.36
C LEU A 57 -35.80 -10.78 -15.75
N SER A 58 -34.97 -10.89 -16.79
CA SER A 58 -35.44 -11.15 -18.17
C SER A 58 -36.02 -12.56 -18.35
N GLN A 59 -35.63 -13.52 -17.51
CA GLN A 59 -36.11 -14.90 -17.53
C GLN A 59 -37.28 -15.15 -16.56
N SER A 60 -37.79 -14.12 -15.86
CA SER A 60 -38.71 -14.33 -14.75
C SER A 60 -40.15 -14.66 -15.23
N GLY A 61 -40.42 -15.94 -15.44
CA GLY A 61 -41.77 -16.53 -15.37
C GLY A 61 -42.06 -17.21 -14.01
N ASP A 62 -41.01 -17.47 -13.22
CA ASP A 62 -41.06 -18.10 -11.90
C ASP A 62 -40.35 -17.22 -10.86
N TRP A 63 -41.09 -16.84 -9.82
CA TRP A 63 -40.60 -16.03 -8.71
C TRP A 63 -39.55 -16.75 -7.87
N TYR A 64 -39.68 -18.07 -7.67
CA TYR A 64 -38.72 -18.83 -6.86
C TYR A 64 -37.36 -18.94 -7.55
N GLY A 65 -37.34 -19.18 -8.87
CA GLY A 65 -36.12 -19.15 -9.67
C GLY A 65 -35.40 -17.80 -9.64
N LEU A 66 -36.15 -16.69 -9.70
CA LEU A 66 -35.59 -15.34 -9.58
C LEU A 66 -34.91 -15.13 -8.23
N VAL A 67 -35.60 -15.42 -7.12
CA VAL A 67 -35.04 -15.24 -5.76
C VAL A 67 -33.78 -16.09 -5.55
N ASN A 68 -33.79 -17.34 -6.01
CA ASN A 68 -32.63 -18.22 -5.91
C ASN A 68 -31.43 -17.69 -6.71
N THR A 69 -31.67 -17.16 -7.91
CA THR A 69 -30.62 -16.58 -8.76
C THR A 69 -30.03 -15.32 -8.13
N ILE A 70 -30.86 -14.44 -7.59
CA ILE A 70 -30.41 -13.25 -6.84
C ILE A 70 -29.58 -13.67 -5.63
N GLN A 71 -30.04 -14.64 -4.84
CA GLN A 71 -29.31 -15.12 -3.67
C GLN A 71 -27.93 -15.70 -4.04
N SER A 72 -27.87 -16.45 -5.14
CA SER A 72 -26.61 -16.98 -5.68
C SER A 72 -25.67 -15.85 -6.15
N ALA A 73 -26.19 -14.87 -6.90
CA ALA A 73 -25.43 -13.73 -7.37
C ALA A 73 -24.87 -12.90 -6.19
N THR A 74 -25.67 -12.65 -5.16
CA THR A 74 -25.25 -11.95 -3.94
C THR A 74 -24.15 -12.71 -3.19
N ARG A 75 -24.27 -14.04 -3.05
CA ARG A 75 -23.22 -14.85 -2.41
C ARG A 75 -21.91 -14.80 -3.21
N ASN A 76 -21.99 -14.92 -4.54
CA ASN A 76 -20.80 -14.84 -5.40
C ASN A 76 -20.15 -13.45 -5.31
N TYR A 77 -20.95 -12.39 -5.33
CA TYR A 77 -20.47 -11.02 -5.15
C TYR A 77 -19.76 -10.83 -3.81
N ALA A 78 -20.33 -11.33 -2.71
CA ALA A 78 -19.74 -11.24 -1.38
C ALA A 78 -18.41 -12.00 -1.31
N ASN A 79 -18.34 -13.21 -1.86
CA ASN A 79 -17.11 -14.01 -1.90
C ASN A 79 -16.02 -13.32 -2.71
N GLU A 80 -16.33 -12.81 -3.90
CA GLU A 80 -15.36 -12.09 -4.73
C GLU A 80 -14.90 -10.80 -4.05
N SER A 81 -15.82 -10.10 -3.37
CA SER A 81 -15.48 -8.91 -2.58
C SER A 81 -14.48 -9.22 -1.49
N LEU A 82 -14.69 -10.30 -0.73
CA LEU A 82 -13.75 -10.74 0.30
C LEU A 82 -12.39 -11.14 -0.29
N SER A 83 -12.38 -11.80 -1.46
CA SER A 83 -11.13 -12.10 -2.17
C SER A 83 -10.38 -10.84 -2.59
N ILE A 84 -11.05 -9.88 -3.20
CA ILE A 84 -10.44 -8.60 -3.63
C ILE A 84 -9.86 -7.87 -2.41
N TRP A 85 -10.61 -7.80 -1.30
CA TRP A 85 -10.12 -7.17 -0.07
C TRP A 85 -8.92 -7.89 0.52
N GLY A 86 -8.95 -9.23 0.57
CA GLY A 86 -7.82 -10.04 1.03
C GLY A 86 -6.56 -9.77 0.20
N ASP A 87 -6.70 -9.76 -1.13
CA ASP A 87 -5.60 -9.48 -2.05
C ASP A 87 -5.10 -8.04 -1.93
N ALA A 88 -5.98 -7.06 -1.74
CA ALA A 88 -5.62 -5.66 -1.53
C ALA A 88 -4.83 -5.47 -0.22
N CYS A 89 -5.26 -6.11 0.88
CA CYS A 89 -4.54 -6.07 2.15
C CYS A 89 -3.14 -6.70 2.03
N MET A 90 -3.02 -7.87 1.39
CA MET A 90 -1.73 -8.53 1.18
C MET A 90 -0.79 -7.70 0.30
N GLN A 91 -1.30 -7.13 -0.79
CA GLN A 91 -0.52 -6.27 -1.68
C GLN A 91 -0.06 -5.00 -0.97
N THR A 92 -0.96 -4.34 -0.22
CA THR A 92 -0.62 -3.12 0.53
C THR A 92 0.45 -3.41 1.58
N ALA A 93 0.30 -4.48 2.37
CA ALA A 93 1.29 -4.87 3.38
C ALA A 93 2.67 -5.14 2.76
N ARG A 94 2.71 -5.84 1.61
CA ARG A 94 3.97 -6.11 0.89
C ARG A 94 4.60 -4.83 0.34
N ARG A 95 3.83 -3.99 -0.34
CA ARG A 95 4.31 -2.77 -0.99
C ARG A 95 4.72 -1.69 0.01
N GLN A 96 4.09 -1.64 1.18
CA GLN A 96 4.47 -0.71 2.24
C GLN A 96 5.90 -0.96 2.73
N ALA A 97 6.32 -2.21 2.91
CA ALA A 97 7.69 -2.54 3.29
C ALA A 97 8.70 -2.13 2.20
N GLU A 98 8.41 -2.47 0.94
CA GLU A 98 9.25 -2.14 -0.21
C GLU A 98 9.39 -0.61 -0.41
N LEU A 99 8.29 0.15 -0.25
CA LEU A 99 8.30 1.61 -0.35
C LEU A 99 9.12 2.26 0.77
N MET A 100 8.98 1.76 2.01
CA MET A 100 9.72 2.29 3.16
C MET A 100 11.21 2.00 3.05
N GLU A 101 11.60 0.83 2.55
CA GLU A 101 12.99 0.51 2.26
C GLU A 101 13.56 1.44 1.17
N ALA A 102 12.83 1.58 0.05
CA ALA A 102 13.24 2.45 -1.06
C ALA A 102 13.39 3.91 -0.62
N PHE A 103 12.46 4.42 0.18
CA PHE A 103 12.50 5.78 0.70
C PHE A 103 13.64 5.99 1.72
N THR A 104 13.86 5.01 2.60
CA THR A 104 14.97 5.04 3.56
C THR A 104 16.32 5.06 2.82
N SER A 105 16.47 4.22 1.81
CA SER A 105 17.66 4.17 0.95
C SER A 105 17.89 5.47 0.17
N ALA A 106 16.84 6.02 -0.47
CA ALA A 106 16.94 7.30 -1.18
C ALA A 106 17.31 8.45 -0.23
N SER A 107 16.76 8.45 0.98
CA SER A 107 17.08 9.47 1.97
C SER A 107 18.49 9.39 2.53
N SER A 108 19.04 8.19 2.68
CA SER A 108 20.39 7.99 3.18
C SER A 108 21.41 8.42 2.12
N ALA A 109 21.15 8.10 0.84
CA ALA A 109 21.93 8.58 -0.30
C ALA A 109 21.89 10.11 -0.39
N TRP A 110 20.71 10.72 -0.35
CA TRP A 110 20.55 12.18 -0.31
C TRP A 110 21.30 12.82 0.86
N ARG A 111 21.22 12.22 2.06
CA ARG A 111 21.92 12.74 3.24
C ARG A 111 23.45 12.67 3.06
N ALA A 112 23.96 11.57 2.53
CA ALA A 112 25.38 11.41 2.25
C ALA A 112 25.87 12.44 1.23
N LEU A 113 25.10 12.70 0.17
CA LEU A 113 25.48 13.64 -0.89
C LEU A 113 25.41 15.10 -0.43
N CYS A 114 24.30 15.52 0.18
CA CYS A 114 24.05 16.92 0.48
C CYS A 114 24.68 17.38 1.79
N PHE A 115 24.78 16.50 2.80
CA PHE A 115 25.21 16.91 4.15
C PHE A 115 26.62 16.45 4.52
N ALA A 116 27.16 15.36 3.96
CA ALA A 116 28.53 14.96 4.27
C ALA A 116 29.60 15.99 3.82
N PRO A 117 29.43 16.72 2.70
CA PRO A 117 30.33 17.82 2.34
C PRO A 117 30.18 19.03 3.27
N LEU A 118 28.96 19.32 3.72
CA LEU A 118 28.66 20.46 4.60
C LEU A 118 29.17 20.25 6.03
N GLN A 119 29.22 19.01 6.52
CA GLN A 119 29.81 18.67 7.83
C GLN A 119 31.34 18.88 7.90
N LYS A 120 32.01 19.01 6.75
CA LYS A 120 33.45 19.31 6.69
C LYS A 120 33.76 20.81 6.75
N LEU A 121 32.74 21.67 6.78
CA LEU A 121 32.90 23.12 6.91
C LEU A 121 32.90 23.51 8.40
N PRO A 122 33.96 24.16 8.91
CA PRO A 122 34.01 24.61 10.30
C PRO A 122 32.97 25.72 10.53
N GLY A 123 32.14 25.56 11.57
CA GLY A 123 31.24 26.62 12.07
C GLY A 123 29.75 26.48 11.74
N ILE A 124 29.29 25.38 11.12
CA ILE A 124 27.86 25.11 10.94
C ILE A 124 27.39 24.18 12.06
N ASP A 125 26.83 24.74 13.13
CA ASP A 125 25.99 23.98 14.06
C ASP A 125 24.73 23.53 13.31
N ALA A 126 24.53 22.22 13.20
CA ALA A 126 23.52 21.61 12.34
C ALA A 126 22.08 22.03 12.74
N PRO A 127 21.36 22.85 11.94
CA PRO A 127 19.98 23.17 12.20
C PRO A 127 19.12 22.52 11.12
N MET A 128 18.97 21.20 11.19
CA MET A 128 17.81 20.53 10.64
C MET A 128 17.45 19.45 11.65
N GLY A 129 16.27 19.58 12.26
CA GLY A 129 15.67 18.48 13.02
C GLY A 129 15.81 17.23 12.18
N SER A 130 16.59 16.27 12.69
CA SER A 130 17.19 15.23 11.87
C SER A 130 16.11 14.60 10.99
N PHE A 131 16.27 14.59 9.66
CA PHE A 131 15.34 13.91 8.77
C PHE A 131 15.11 12.45 9.19
N SER A 132 16.07 11.85 9.93
CA SER A 132 15.90 10.52 10.52
C SER A 132 14.88 10.49 11.67
N ALA A 133 14.75 11.57 12.44
CA ALA A 133 13.70 11.73 13.45
C ALA A 133 12.32 11.91 12.79
N TRP A 134 12.24 12.65 11.68
CA TRP A 134 10.99 12.73 10.89
C TRP A 134 10.61 11.37 10.28
N LEU A 135 11.57 10.68 9.65
CA LEU A 135 11.37 9.32 9.12
C LEU A 135 10.94 8.32 10.19
N ARG A 136 11.58 8.37 11.37
CA ARG A 136 11.25 7.51 12.51
C ARG A 136 9.85 7.82 13.04
N ALA A 137 9.47 9.10 13.11
CA ALA A 137 8.10 9.49 13.46
C ALA A 137 7.07 8.98 12.44
N CYS A 138 7.40 8.96 11.14
CA CYS A 138 6.55 8.34 10.13
C CYS A 138 6.47 6.80 10.30
N GLN A 139 7.58 6.14 10.59
CA GLN A 139 7.60 4.69 10.87
C GLN A 139 6.75 4.33 12.11
N ASP A 140 6.91 5.08 13.21
CA ASP A 140 6.14 4.87 14.44
C ASP A 140 4.64 5.14 14.21
N ALA A 141 4.29 6.20 13.47
CA ALA A 141 2.89 6.49 13.15
C ALA A 141 2.22 5.40 12.30
N ILE A 142 2.98 4.75 11.41
CA ILE A 142 2.50 3.64 10.58
C ILE A 142 2.29 2.39 11.44
N VAL A 143 3.23 2.05 12.32
CA VAL A 143 3.13 0.88 13.23
C VAL A 143 1.94 1.04 14.18
N HIS A 144 1.79 2.21 14.79
CA HIS A 144 0.66 2.49 15.69
C HIS A 144 -0.68 2.68 14.96
N GLY A 145 -0.67 3.13 13.70
CA GLY A 145 -1.86 3.18 12.87
C GLY A 145 -2.43 1.79 12.56
N VAL A 146 -1.56 0.79 12.39
CA VAL A 146 -1.94 -0.62 12.20
C VAL A 146 -2.50 -1.23 13.49
N GLU A 147 -1.94 -0.89 14.65
CA GLU A 147 -2.47 -1.29 15.97
C GLU A 147 -3.84 -0.65 16.26
N SER A 148 -4.01 0.64 15.94
CA SER A 148 -5.28 1.35 16.12
C SER A 148 -6.40 0.80 15.24
N ALA A 149 -6.10 0.40 14.00
CA ALA A 149 -7.08 -0.24 13.11
C ALA A 149 -7.46 -1.66 13.59
N HIS A 150 -6.55 -2.34 14.30
CA HIS A 150 -6.82 -3.64 14.92
C HIS A 150 -7.74 -3.50 16.14
N ASP A 151 -7.51 -2.50 17.00
CA ASP A 151 -8.35 -2.23 18.18
C ASP A 151 -9.76 -1.72 17.81
N GLU A 152 -9.91 -0.88 16.77
CA GLU A 152 -11.23 -0.48 16.27
C GLU A 152 -12.01 -1.66 15.67
N CYS A 153 -11.33 -2.59 14.98
CA CYS A 153 -11.96 -3.78 14.43
C CYS A 153 -12.43 -4.76 15.53
N VAL A 154 -11.71 -4.83 16.66
CA VAL A 154 -12.10 -5.65 17.82
C VAL A 154 -13.23 -4.98 18.61
N ALA A 155 -13.23 -3.65 18.72
CA ALA A 155 -14.28 -2.89 19.40
C ALA A 155 -15.63 -2.89 18.66
N HIS A 156 -15.62 -3.02 17.32
CA HIS A 156 -16.84 -3.04 16.50
C HIS A 156 -17.36 -4.43 16.11
N SER A 157 -16.80 -5.52 16.65
CA SER A 157 -17.34 -6.86 16.43
C SER A 157 -18.60 -7.10 17.30
N PRO A 158 -19.83 -7.21 16.73
CA PRO A 158 -21.03 -7.43 17.51
C PRO A 158 -21.17 -8.93 17.76
N ALA A 159 -20.33 -9.48 18.63
CA ALA A 159 -20.42 -10.87 19.05
C ALA A 159 -20.47 -10.92 20.59
N GLY A 160 -21.69 -10.94 21.14
CA GLY A 160 -21.93 -11.42 22.49
C GLY A 160 -22.65 -10.47 23.45
N GLN A 161 -23.90 -10.08 23.15
CA GLN A 161 -24.87 -9.81 24.21
C GLN A 161 -26.23 -10.45 23.85
N ALA A 162 -26.30 -11.76 24.04
CA ALA A 162 -27.56 -12.49 24.19
C ALA A 162 -27.30 -13.69 25.11
N THR A 163 -27.19 -13.43 26.41
CA THR A 163 -27.42 -14.43 27.45
C THR A 163 -28.40 -13.83 28.44
N GLY A 164 -29.53 -14.52 28.60
CA GLY A 164 -30.75 -13.95 29.09
C GLY A 164 -30.86 -13.85 30.61
N THR A 165 -32.00 -13.32 31.00
CA THR A 165 -32.66 -13.64 32.26
C THR A 165 -34.16 -13.64 32.01
N GLY A 166 -34.69 -14.84 31.79
CA GLY A 166 -36.08 -15.14 32.08
C GLY A 166 -36.19 -15.50 33.56
N GLY A 167 -37.22 -14.94 34.21
CA GLY A 167 -37.61 -15.16 35.59
C GLY A 167 -38.78 -14.27 35.91
#